data_AF-A0A7V8NKF3-F1
#
_entry.id   AF-A0A7V8NKF3-F1
#
_cell.length_a   1.000
_cell.length_b   1.000
_cell.length_c   1.000
_cell.angle_alpha   90.00
_cell.angle_beta   90.00
_cell.angle_gamma   90.00
#
_symmetry.space_group_name_H-M   'P 1'
#
loop_
_entity.id
_entity.type
_entity.pdbx_description
1 polymer ?
#
loop_
_entity_poly.entity_id
_entity_poly.type
_entity_poly.pdbx_seq_one_letter_code
_entity_poly.pdbx_strand_id
1 'polypeptide(L)'
;MQQQTAVRVPDDSGHVAERVREVIEWTGCSQREFARRIVMDPSKLSRSLGGSRRFTAAELVRIADAGAVDAGWLLGSRAGASPAPGAGEPSSAVGRSVGAGASAPGTTTSEAATGTAGRPVAGSEGGRPSGPEGGRPLQIVRETVRLIAERGFHAVRVADIATACSTSTAAIHYHFPGRAELLEASVRWCMDEDTALRAAHTERAESAAEELRQLIALQTPRTAQQRRQWLVWLDLWAEAARSTAVGRLHVEYYRQWRTTVADVLRRGIAQGVFREVDPEASALRLTALIDGLASQVLATGEDGGTSAEDMYDALLAHVDTELAVRDADGPAAETASAPGPARNSGVTGAPAGTAT
;
A
#
# COMPACT_ATOMS: atom_id res chain seq x y z
N MET A 1 3.67 -4.52 28.67
CA MET A 1 3.14 -5.44 27.65
C MET A 1 4.32 -6.21 27.07
N GLN A 2 4.49 -7.48 27.43
CA GLN A 2 5.66 -8.27 27.03
C GLN A 2 5.59 -8.55 25.52
N GLN A 3 6.59 -8.09 24.77
CA GLN A 3 6.78 -8.48 23.38
C GLN A 3 7.06 -9.99 23.37
N GLN A 4 6.10 -10.80 22.93
CA GLN A 4 6.40 -12.18 22.56
C GLN A 4 7.35 -12.11 21.37
N THR A 5 8.63 -12.34 21.66
CA THR A 5 9.66 -12.41 20.63
C THR A 5 9.40 -13.70 19.86
N ALA A 6 8.99 -13.59 18.60
CA ALA A 6 8.74 -14.75 17.76
C ALA A 6 9.95 -15.70 17.80
N VAL A 7 9.71 -16.95 18.22
CA VAL A 7 10.74 -17.98 18.35
C VAL A 7 11.39 -18.19 16.98
N ARG A 8 12.70 -17.94 16.90
CA ARG A 8 13.47 -18.14 15.68
C ARG A 8 13.85 -19.60 15.54
N VAL A 9 13.73 -20.11 14.31
CA VAL A 9 14.09 -21.49 14.01
C VAL A 9 15.62 -21.61 14.04
N PRO A 10 16.19 -22.58 14.78
CA PRO A 10 17.61 -22.91 14.68
C PRO A 10 17.96 -23.32 13.25
N ASP A 11 18.99 -22.73 12.69
CA ASP A 11 19.53 -23.08 11.36
C ASP A 11 21.05 -23.22 11.49
N ASP A 12 21.47 -24.20 12.31
CA ASP A 12 22.87 -24.36 12.71
C ASP A 12 23.77 -24.86 11.56
N SER A 13 23.18 -25.20 10.41
CA SER A 13 23.87 -25.70 9.21
C SER A 13 23.55 -24.94 7.91
N GLY A 14 22.74 -23.87 7.95
CA GLY A 14 22.44 -23.00 6.78
C GLY A 14 21.50 -23.59 5.72
N HIS A 15 21.04 -24.83 5.92
CA HIS A 15 20.21 -25.56 4.96
C HIS A 15 18.80 -24.98 4.80
N VAL A 16 18.29 -24.26 5.81
CA VAL A 16 16.99 -23.58 5.66
C VAL A 16 17.12 -22.45 4.64
N ALA A 17 18.15 -21.60 4.76
CA ALA A 17 18.37 -20.52 3.81
C ALA A 17 18.58 -21.03 2.37
N GLU A 18 19.31 -22.14 2.18
CA GLU A 18 19.48 -22.78 0.87
C GLU A 18 18.15 -23.21 0.24
N ARG A 19 17.33 -23.97 0.97
CA ARG A 19 16.00 -24.38 0.48
C ARG A 19 15.07 -23.21 0.19
N VAL A 20 15.16 -22.12 0.97
CA VAL A 20 14.39 -20.90 0.66
C VAL A 20 14.87 -20.26 -0.65
N ARG A 21 16.18 -20.27 -0.96
CA ARG A 21 16.66 -19.77 -2.27
C ARG A 21 16.13 -20.62 -3.41
N GLU A 22 16.12 -21.94 -3.27
CA GLU A 22 15.54 -22.86 -4.27
C GLU A 22 14.06 -22.54 -4.53
N VAL A 23 13.27 -22.33 -3.47
CA VAL A 23 11.86 -21.94 -3.60
C VAL A 23 11.70 -20.64 -4.36
N ILE A 24 12.51 -19.61 -4.04
CA ILE A 24 12.46 -18.32 -4.73
C ILE A 24 12.76 -18.51 -6.22
N GLU A 25 13.79 -19.29 -6.54
CA GLU A 25 14.18 -19.60 -7.92
C GLU A 25 13.04 -20.30 -8.69
N TRP A 26 12.38 -21.28 -8.08
CA TRP A 26 11.25 -21.99 -8.71
C TRP A 26 10.05 -21.09 -9.03
N THR A 27 9.85 -20.01 -8.26
CA THR A 27 8.78 -19.06 -8.54
C THR A 27 9.07 -18.15 -9.73
N GLY A 28 10.33 -18.07 -10.19
CA GLY A 28 10.74 -17.22 -11.31
C GLY A 28 10.60 -15.71 -11.06
N CYS A 29 10.29 -15.28 -9.83
CA CYS A 29 10.14 -13.88 -9.49
C CYS A 29 11.42 -13.32 -8.84
N SER A 30 11.59 -12.00 -8.87
CA SER A 30 12.70 -11.36 -8.17
C SER A 30 12.58 -11.57 -6.66
N GLN A 31 13.69 -11.56 -5.91
CA GLN A 31 13.66 -11.64 -4.45
C GLN A 31 12.78 -10.55 -3.81
N ARG A 32 12.75 -9.35 -4.40
CA ARG A 32 11.90 -8.24 -3.93
C ARG A 32 10.42 -8.55 -4.13
N GLU A 33 10.07 -9.14 -5.26
CA GLU A 33 8.70 -9.56 -5.55
C GLU A 33 8.27 -10.73 -4.65
N PHE A 34 9.15 -11.70 -4.44
CA PHE A 34 8.91 -12.79 -3.50
C PHE A 34 8.68 -12.27 -2.08
N ALA A 35 9.50 -11.32 -1.63
CA ALA A 35 9.36 -10.67 -0.33
C ALA A 35 7.98 -10.00 -0.17
N ARG A 36 7.51 -9.30 -1.21
CA ARG A 36 6.15 -8.72 -1.25
C ARG A 36 5.07 -9.79 -1.12
N ARG A 37 5.18 -10.89 -1.86
CA ARG A 37 4.23 -12.01 -1.84
C ARG A 37 4.07 -12.63 -0.45
N ILE A 38 5.17 -12.81 0.28
CA ILE A 38 5.15 -13.36 1.64
C ILE A 38 4.92 -12.29 2.72
N VAL A 39 4.72 -11.02 2.35
CA VAL A 39 4.58 -9.88 3.26
C VAL A 39 5.77 -9.75 4.23
N MET A 40 6.98 -9.80 3.68
CA MET A 40 8.24 -9.66 4.41
C MET A 40 9.03 -8.48 3.87
N ASP A 41 9.67 -7.74 4.77
CA ASP A 41 10.61 -6.68 4.37
C ASP A 41 11.76 -7.28 3.53
N PRO A 42 12.07 -6.71 2.34
CA PRO A 42 13.13 -7.23 1.47
C PRO A 42 14.51 -7.28 2.15
N SER A 43 14.84 -6.31 3.00
CA SER A 43 16.11 -6.31 3.74
C SER A 43 16.17 -7.43 4.78
N LYS A 44 15.04 -7.75 5.43
CA LYS A 44 14.92 -8.89 6.35
C LYS A 44 15.10 -10.20 5.57
N LEU A 45 14.47 -10.33 4.39
CA LEU A 45 14.64 -11.52 3.55
C LEU A 45 16.10 -11.66 3.13
N SER A 46 16.72 -10.58 2.63
CA SER A 46 18.14 -10.57 2.25
C SER A 46 19.07 -10.94 3.40
N ARG A 47 18.84 -10.40 4.60
CA ARG A 47 19.64 -10.76 5.78
C ARG A 47 19.42 -12.19 6.23
N SER A 48 18.19 -12.72 6.11
CA SER A 48 17.91 -14.12 6.42
C SER A 48 18.59 -15.06 5.44
N LEU A 49 18.50 -14.77 4.14
CA LEU A 49 19.23 -15.51 3.10
C LEU A 49 20.74 -15.37 3.25
N GLY A 50 21.24 -14.23 3.74
CA GLY A 50 22.66 -14.02 4.04
C GLY A 50 23.13 -14.61 5.38
N GLY A 51 22.27 -15.31 6.14
CA GLY A 51 22.61 -15.95 7.41
C GLY A 51 22.75 -15.00 8.62
N SER A 52 22.83 -13.69 8.39
CA SER A 52 22.87 -12.66 9.47
C SER A 52 21.56 -12.56 10.29
N ARG A 53 20.48 -13.21 9.82
CA ARG A 53 19.19 -13.30 10.50
C ARG A 53 18.65 -14.73 10.34
N ARG A 54 17.98 -15.26 11.36
CA ARG A 54 17.25 -16.53 11.26
C ARG A 54 15.78 -16.28 10.93
N PHE A 55 15.19 -17.17 10.14
CA PHE A 55 13.75 -17.14 9.86
C PHE A 55 12.94 -17.51 11.12
N THR A 56 11.76 -16.89 11.25
CA THR A 56 10.74 -17.35 12.22
C THR A 56 9.91 -18.48 11.61
N ALA A 57 9.24 -19.26 12.45
CA ALA A 57 8.31 -20.30 11.97
C ALA A 57 7.22 -19.72 11.06
N ALA A 58 6.64 -18.58 11.44
CA ALA A 58 5.62 -17.88 10.64
C ALA A 58 6.17 -17.37 9.28
N GLU A 59 7.44 -16.98 9.20
CA GLU A 59 8.06 -16.62 7.92
C GLU A 59 8.21 -17.85 7.01
N LEU A 60 8.69 -18.97 7.55
CA LEU A 60 8.83 -20.21 6.77
C LEU A 60 7.48 -20.74 6.29
N VAL A 61 6.43 -20.62 7.09
CA VAL A 61 5.06 -20.93 6.68
C VAL A 61 4.61 -20.09 5.49
N ARG A 62 4.86 -18.78 5.51
CA ARG A 62 4.49 -17.89 4.40
C ARG A 62 5.29 -18.17 3.14
N ILE A 63 6.58 -18.51 3.29
CA ILE A 63 7.45 -18.96 2.20
C ILE A 63 6.93 -20.28 1.60
N ALA A 64 6.56 -21.22 2.45
CA ALA A 64 6.03 -22.52 2.04
C ALA A 64 4.75 -22.37 1.21
N ASP A 65 3.80 -21.56 1.69
CA ASP A 65 2.55 -21.27 0.96
C ASP A 65 2.81 -20.57 -0.37
N ALA A 66 3.71 -19.58 -0.41
CA ALA A 66 4.04 -18.86 -1.64
C ALA A 66 4.77 -19.74 -2.67
N GLY A 67 5.61 -20.66 -2.21
CA GLY A 67 6.34 -21.64 -3.02
C GLY A 67 5.55 -22.90 -3.35
N ALA A 68 4.34 -23.07 -2.79
CA ALA A 68 3.57 -24.31 -2.83
C ALA A 68 4.38 -25.55 -2.35
N VAL A 69 5.22 -25.37 -1.34
CA VAL A 69 6.04 -26.43 -0.72
C VAL A 69 5.56 -26.75 0.70
N ASP A 70 6.00 -27.88 1.24
CA ASP A 70 5.74 -28.22 2.65
C ASP A 70 6.68 -27.43 3.59
N ALA A 71 6.13 -26.92 4.70
CA ALA A 71 6.92 -26.16 5.67
C ALA A 71 7.92 -27.04 6.44
N GLY A 72 7.62 -28.33 6.63
CA GLY A 72 8.53 -29.31 7.21
C GLY A 72 9.73 -29.60 6.30
N TRP A 73 9.51 -29.64 4.98
CA TRP A 73 10.60 -29.74 4.00
C TRP A 73 11.59 -28.57 4.13
N LEU A 74 11.11 -27.32 4.28
CA LEU A 74 11.97 -26.16 4.52
C LEU A 74 12.81 -26.30 5.81
N LEU A 75 12.27 -26.98 6.82
CA LEU A 75 12.95 -27.26 8.09
C LEU A 75 13.88 -28.47 8.02
N GLY A 76 13.87 -29.23 6.92
CA GLY A 76 14.65 -30.45 6.76
C GLY A 76 14.05 -31.66 7.47
N SER A 77 12.78 -31.59 7.91
CA SER A 77 12.09 -32.78 8.38
C SER A 77 11.75 -33.66 7.17
N ARG A 78 12.08 -34.95 7.26
CA ARG A 78 12.00 -35.92 6.15
C ARG A 78 10.56 -36.31 5.74
N ALA A 79 9.55 -35.56 6.17
CA ALA A 79 8.14 -35.84 5.94
C ALA A 79 7.54 -34.87 4.91
N GLY A 80 8.03 -34.92 3.67
CA GLY A 80 7.43 -34.15 2.57
C GLY A 80 8.30 -34.21 1.32
N ALA A 81 7.75 -34.76 0.24
CA ALA A 81 8.42 -34.85 -1.06
C ALA A 81 8.83 -33.45 -1.57
N SER A 82 9.99 -33.36 -2.21
CA SER A 82 10.37 -32.21 -3.04
C SER A 82 9.31 -32.01 -4.12
N PRO A 83 8.64 -30.85 -4.24
CA PRO A 83 7.79 -30.60 -5.39
C PRO A 83 8.68 -30.15 -6.55
N ALA A 84 8.76 -30.96 -7.60
CA ALA A 84 9.32 -30.52 -8.86
C ALA A 84 8.42 -29.42 -9.48
N PRO A 85 8.97 -28.33 -10.05
CA PRO A 85 8.20 -27.43 -10.89
C PRO A 85 7.73 -28.20 -12.13
N GLY A 86 6.47 -28.01 -12.51
CA GLY A 86 5.79 -28.79 -13.54
C GLY A 86 6.54 -28.83 -14.87
N ALA A 87 6.98 -30.03 -15.24
CA ALA A 87 7.25 -30.39 -16.62
C ALA A 87 5.91 -30.37 -17.38
N GLY A 88 5.80 -29.42 -18.31
CA GLY A 88 4.71 -29.33 -19.26
C GLY A 88 5.24 -28.72 -20.56
N GLU A 89 6.16 -29.42 -21.23
CA GLU A 89 6.44 -29.15 -22.63
C GLU A 89 5.21 -29.56 -23.48
N PRO A 90 4.85 -28.78 -24.52
CA PRO A 90 3.75 -29.14 -25.39
C PRO A 90 4.18 -30.30 -26.31
N SER A 91 3.65 -31.49 -26.04
CA SER A 91 3.61 -32.57 -27.03
C SER A 91 2.58 -32.21 -28.10
N SER A 92 3.04 -31.66 -29.23
CA SER A 92 2.26 -31.55 -30.46
C SER A 92 2.82 -32.50 -31.51
N ALA A 93 2.55 -33.79 -31.30
CA ALA A 93 2.49 -34.78 -32.37
C ALA A 93 1.03 -35.14 -32.64
N VAL A 94 0.74 -35.46 -33.90
CA VAL A 94 -0.56 -35.84 -34.50
C VAL A 94 -1.40 -34.61 -34.87
N GLY A 95 -1.84 -34.40 -36.10
CA GLY A 95 -2.08 -35.34 -37.20
C GLY A 95 -3.43 -34.94 -37.79
N ARG A 96 -3.43 -34.68 -39.10
CA ARG A 96 -4.59 -34.22 -39.87
C ARG A 96 -5.65 -35.31 -40.02
N SER A 97 -6.93 -34.96 -39.82
CA SER A 97 -8.12 -35.38 -40.60
C SER A 97 -9.38 -34.82 -39.89
N VAL A 98 -10.07 -33.77 -40.36
CA VAL A 98 -11.07 -33.68 -41.47
C VAL A 98 -12.31 -34.56 -41.28
N GLY A 99 -13.49 -33.91 -41.24
CA GLY A 99 -14.83 -34.49 -41.49
C GLY A 99 -15.78 -34.34 -40.28
N ALA A 100 -16.66 -33.34 -40.16
CA ALA A 100 -17.87 -32.97 -40.93
C ALA A 100 -19.16 -33.74 -40.54
N GLY A 101 -20.24 -32.98 -40.27
CA GLY A 101 -21.65 -33.40 -40.24
C GLY A 101 -22.19 -33.69 -38.83
N ALA A 102 -23.14 -32.98 -38.22
CA ALA A 102 -24.43 -32.40 -38.59
C ALA A 102 -25.58 -33.09 -37.82
N SER A 103 -26.50 -32.25 -37.32
CA SER A 103 -27.91 -32.50 -36.99
C SER A 103 -28.31 -33.15 -35.65
N ALA A 104 -29.13 -32.39 -34.92
CA ALA A 104 -30.09 -32.82 -33.88
C ALA A 104 -31.40 -33.34 -34.55
N PRO A 105 -32.56 -33.48 -33.87
CA PRO A 105 -32.92 -33.71 -32.45
C PRO A 105 -33.88 -34.92 -32.28
N GLY A 106 -34.30 -35.28 -31.05
CA GLY A 106 -35.36 -36.30 -30.88
C GLY A 106 -35.72 -36.68 -29.44
N THR A 107 -36.85 -36.13 -29.02
CA THR A 107 -37.81 -36.39 -27.94
C THR A 107 -37.94 -37.79 -27.27
N THR A 108 -38.60 -37.75 -26.10
CA THR A 108 -39.59 -38.69 -25.51
C THR A 108 -39.20 -39.77 -24.46
N THR A 109 -39.70 -39.52 -23.24
CA THR A 109 -40.46 -40.37 -22.28
C THR A 109 -39.87 -41.57 -21.50
N SER A 110 -40.18 -41.52 -20.19
CA SER A 110 -40.80 -42.54 -19.32
C SER A 110 -39.95 -43.56 -18.52
N GLU A 111 -40.25 -43.54 -17.21
CA GLU A 111 -40.44 -44.64 -16.26
C GLU A 111 -39.26 -45.46 -15.70
N ALA A 112 -39.02 -45.18 -14.41
CA ALA A 112 -38.93 -46.09 -13.26
C ALA A 112 -38.65 -47.59 -13.49
N ALA A 113 -37.54 -48.08 -12.93
CA ALA A 113 -37.53 -49.24 -12.04
C ALA A 113 -36.18 -49.40 -11.32
N THR A 114 -36.29 -49.86 -10.08
CA THR A 114 -35.29 -50.26 -9.09
C THR A 114 -34.19 -51.20 -9.60
N GLY A 115 -32.95 -51.02 -9.11
CA GLY A 115 -31.88 -52.01 -9.27
C GLY A 115 -30.56 -51.58 -8.61
N THR A 116 -30.26 -52.19 -7.46
CA THR A 116 -28.98 -52.11 -6.75
C THR A 116 -27.84 -52.66 -7.61
N ALA A 117 -26.90 -51.81 -8.01
CA ALA A 117 -25.55 -52.21 -8.45
C ALA A 117 -24.60 -50.99 -8.40
N GLY A 118 -23.37 -51.23 -7.92
CA GLY A 118 -22.38 -50.21 -7.58
C GLY A 118 -22.02 -49.26 -8.73
N ARG A 119 -21.72 -48.01 -8.36
CA ARG A 119 -21.13 -47.03 -9.28
C ARG A 119 -19.64 -46.84 -9.04
N PRO A 120 -18.85 -46.74 -10.11
CA PRO A 120 -17.43 -46.44 -10.06
C PRO A 120 -17.23 -45.00 -9.59
N VAL A 121 -16.15 -44.78 -8.83
CA VAL A 121 -15.67 -43.43 -8.50
C VAL A 121 -15.25 -42.77 -9.81
N ALA A 122 -16.13 -41.91 -10.33
CA ALA A 122 -15.79 -40.99 -11.39
C ALA A 122 -14.67 -40.08 -10.88
N GLY A 123 -13.56 -40.06 -11.61
CA GLY A 123 -12.47 -39.12 -11.36
C GLY A 123 -13.00 -37.70 -11.42
N SER A 124 -13.07 -37.05 -10.25
CA SER A 124 -13.03 -35.61 -10.21
C SER A 124 -11.60 -35.21 -10.54
N GLU A 125 -11.37 -34.82 -11.79
CA GLU A 125 -10.27 -33.93 -12.15
C GLU A 125 -10.41 -32.69 -11.27
N GLY A 126 -9.76 -32.73 -10.12
CA GLY A 126 -9.67 -31.64 -9.18
C GLY A 126 -8.77 -30.57 -9.77
N GLY A 127 -9.35 -29.72 -10.62
CA GLY A 127 -8.80 -28.41 -10.87
C GLY A 127 -8.64 -27.71 -9.52
N ARG A 128 -7.40 -27.62 -9.03
CA ARG A 128 -7.07 -26.84 -7.84
C ARG A 128 -7.69 -25.45 -8.04
N PRO A 129 -8.40 -24.89 -7.05
CA PRO A 129 -8.73 -23.47 -7.11
C PRO A 129 -7.40 -22.73 -7.23
N SER A 130 -7.24 -22.00 -8.33
CA SER A 130 -6.13 -21.08 -8.54
C SER A 130 -6.02 -20.25 -7.26
N GLY A 131 -4.94 -20.44 -6.50
CA GLY A 131 -4.75 -19.73 -5.24
C GLY A 131 -4.87 -18.22 -5.48
N PRO A 132 -5.31 -17.43 -4.49
CA PRO A 132 -5.43 -15.98 -4.65
C PRO A 132 -4.13 -15.40 -5.19
N GLU A 133 -4.22 -14.49 -6.15
CA GLU A 133 -3.05 -13.81 -6.73
C GLU A 133 -2.18 -13.21 -5.61
N GLY A 134 -0.96 -13.72 -5.46
CA GLY A 134 -0.01 -13.34 -4.40
C GLY A 134 -0.05 -14.19 -3.12
N GLY A 135 -0.82 -15.27 -3.06
CA GLY A 135 -0.82 -16.24 -1.94
C GLY A 135 -1.70 -15.85 -0.75
N ARG A 136 -1.88 -16.78 0.19
CA ARG A 136 -2.76 -16.59 1.36
C ARG A 136 -2.33 -15.42 2.26
N PRO A 137 -1.04 -15.19 2.56
CA PRO A 137 -0.63 -14.11 3.45
C PRO A 137 -1.00 -12.73 2.92
N LEU A 138 -0.84 -12.52 1.61
CA LEU A 138 -1.18 -11.26 0.95
C LEU A 138 -2.70 -11.03 0.94
N GLN A 139 -3.49 -12.08 0.72
CA GLN A 139 -4.96 -11.99 0.82
C GLN A 139 -5.39 -11.52 2.21
N ILE A 140 -4.82 -12.13 3.27
CA ILE A 140 -5.13 -11.77 4.66
C ILE A 140 -4.85 -10.28 4.92
N VAL A 141 -3.71 -9.78 4.45
CA VAL A 141 -3.32 -8.38 4.62
C VAL A 141 -4.22 -7.43 3.83
N ARG A 142 -4.52 -7.75 2.57
CA ARG A 142 -5.44 -6.95 1.73
C ARG A 142 -6.83 -6.81 2.36
N GLU A 143 -7.40 -7.92 2.82
CA GLU A 143 -8.70 -7.91 3.50
C GLU A 143 -8.64 -7.18 4.85
N THR A 144 -7.52 -7.28 5.57
CA THR A 144 -7.32 -6.51 6.80
C THR A 144 -7.36 -5.02 6.53
N VAL A 145 -6.62 -4.53 5.53
CA VAL A 145 -6.59 -3.10 5.16
C VAL A 145 -7.95 -2.63 4.68
N ARG A 146 -8.65 -3.42 3.85
CA ARG A 146 -10.00 -3.09 3.37
C ARG A 146 -10.97 -2.92 4.54
N LEU A 147 -10.97 -3.87 5.49
CA LEU A 147 -11.85 -3.81 6.67
C LEU A 147 -11.50 -2.62 7.58
N ILE A 148 -10.21 -2.28 7.73
CA ILE A 148 -9.78 -1.10 8.49
C ILE A 148 -10.30 0.18 7.83
N ALA A 149 -10.17 0.31 6.50
CA ALA A 149 -10.67 1.45 5.75
C ALA A 149 -12.20 1.63 5.86
N GLU A 150 -12.95 0.53 6.01
CA GLU A 150 -14.42 0.54 6.11
C GLU A 150 -14.94 0.77 7.52
N ARG A 151 -14.26 0.23 8.54
CA ARG A 151 -14.80 0.12 9.91
C ARG A 151 -13.95 0.80 10.97
N GLY A 152 -12.75 1.23 10.60
CA GLY A 152 -11.74 1.77 11.50
C GLY A 152 -10.89 0.70 12.19
N PHE A 153 -9.66 1.08 12.53
CA PHE A 153 -8.61 0.19 13.03
C PHE A 153 -9.00 -0.66 14.25
N HIS A 154 -9.72 -0.07 15.21
CA HIS A 154 -10.09 -0.74 16.45
C HIS A 154 -11.32 -1.66 16.31
N ALA A 155 -12.17 -1.45 15.30
CA ALA A 155 -13.40 -2.22 15.12
C ALA A 155 -13.17 -3.61 14.48
N VAL A 156 -12.10 -3.76 13.68
CA VAL A 156 -11.80 -5.00 12.97
C VAL A 156 -11.29 -6.08 13.93
N ARG A 157 -11.87 -7.28 13.94
CA ARG A 157 -11.39 -8.44 14.70
C ARG A 157 -10.77 -9.50 13.77
N VAL A 158 -9.93 -10.38 14.33
CA VAL A 158 -9.34 -11.52 13.58
C VAL A 158 -10.43 -12.42 12.99
N ALA A 159 -11.56 -12.57 13.68
CA ALA A 159 -12.71 -13.32 13.17
C ALA A 159 -13.36 -12.66 11.94
N ASP A 160 -13.41 -11.32 11.89
CA ASP A 160 -13.93 -10.60 10.71
C ASP A 160 -13.03 -10.82 9.50
N ILE A 161 -11.71 -10.78 9.72
CA ILE A 161 -10.69 -11.03 8.68
C ILE A 161 -10.76 -12.47 8.19
N ALA A 162 -10.89 -13.44 9.11
CA ALA A 162 -11.04 -14.85 8.76
C ALA A 162 -12.29 -15.09 7.89
N THR A 163 -13.41 -14.45 8.27
CA THR A 163 -14.66 -14.50 7.50
C THR A 163 -14.47 -13.90 6.10
N ALA A 164 -13.85 -12.71 6.00
CA ALA A 164 -13.56 -12.06 4.72
C ALA A 164 -12.64 -12.90 3.82
N CYS A 165 -11.68 -13.62 4.42
CA CYS A 165 -10.77 -14.52 3.70
C CYS A 165 -11.35 -15.93 3.46
N SER A 166 -12.62 -16.17 3.81
CA SER A 166 -13.26 -17.50 3.75
C SER A 166 -12.41 -18.59 4.40
N THR A 167 -11.94 -18.33 5.62
CA THR A 167 -11.02 -19.22 6.36
C THR A 167 -11.30 -19.22 7.86
N SER A 168 -10.56 -20.03 8.62
CA SER A 168 -10.66 -20.08 10.08
C SER A 168 -9.71 -19.08 10.75
N THR A 169 -10.04 -18.65 11.97
CA THR A 169 -9.13 -17.84 12.79
C THR A 169 -7.81 -18.56 13.06
N ALA A 170 -7.84 -19.89 13.22
CA ALA A 170 -6.64 -20.72 13.35
C ALA A 170 -5.73 -20.62 12.11
N ALA A 171 -6.29 -20.61 10.91
CA ALA A 171 -5.53 -20.42 9.68
C ALA A 171 -4.93 -19.00 9.56
N ILE A 172 -5.59 -17.97 10.09
CA ILE A 172 -4.99 -16.63 10.19
C ILE A 172 -3.79 -16.66 11.14
N HIS A 173 -3.96 -17.24 12.34
CA HIS A 173 -2.88 -17.36 13.33
C HIS A 173 -1.69 -18.18 12.84
N TYR A 174 -1.91 -19.10 11.90
CA TYR A 174 -0.85 -19.86 11.25
C TYR A 174 0.13 -18.96 10.47
N HIS A 175 -0.36 -17.89 9.83
CA HIS A 175 0.49 -16.92 9.11
C HIS A 175 0.91 -15.74 9.98
N PHE A 176 0.02 -15.28 10.86
CA PHE A 176 0.22 -14.12 11.73
C PHE A 176 -0.13 -14.50 13.17
N PRO A 177 0.85 -15.01 13.95
CA PRO A 177 0.67 -15.47 15.32
C PRO A 177 -0.14 -14.52 16.20
N GLY A 178 0.04 -13.20 16.03
CA GLY A 178 -0.69 -12.19 16.78
C GLY A 178 -1.33 -11.10 15.92
N ARG A 179 -2.37 -10.46 16.48
CA ARG A 179 -3.00 -9.27 15.90
C ARG A 179 -1.98 -8.17 15.62
N ALA A 180 -1.05 -7.93 16.55
CA ALA A 180 -0.03 -6.89 16.39
C ALA A 180 0.86 -7.14 15.16
N GLU A 181 1.27 -8.39 14.90
CA GLU A 181 2.09 -8.74 13.74
C GLU A 181 1.31 -8.60 12.43
N LEU A 182 0.03 -8.98 12.42
CA LEU A 182 -0.84 -8.78 11.25
C LEU A 182 -1.03 -7.28 10.95
N LEU A 183 -1.24 -6.46 11.98
CA LEU A 183 -1.36 -5.01 11.82
C LEU A 183 -0.04 -4.41 11.34
N GLU A 184 1.11 -4.79 11.91
CA GLU A 184 2.43 -4.36 11.44
C GLU A 184 2.66 -4.72 9.96
N ALA A 185 2.29 -5.95 9.57
CA ALA A 185 2.37 -6.41 8.19
C ALA A 185 1.44 -5.61 7.26
N SER A 186 0.24 -5.28 7.72
CA SER A 186 -0.74 -4.49 6.98
C SER A 186 -0.27 -3.05 6.78
N VAL A 187 0.27 -2.42 7.82
CA VAL A 187 0.85 -1.07 7.75
C VAL A 187 2.01 -1.01 6.76
N ARG A 188 2.94 -1.97 6.84
CA ARG A 188 4.06 -2.05 5.90
C ARG A 188 3.57 -2.21 4.47
N TRP A 189 2.59 -3.08 4.24
CA TRP A 189 2.01 -3.25 2.92
C TRP A 189 1.38 -1.96 2.39
N CYS A 190 0.61 -1.22 3.20
CA CYS A 190 0.07 0.08 2.79
C CYS A 190 1.18 1.07 2.40
N MET A 191 2.25 1.14 3.18
CA MET A 191 3.42 2.00 2.90
C MET A 191 4.12 1.64 1.58
N ASP A 192 4.27 0.34 1.32
CA ASP A 192 4.90 -0.19 0.10
C ASP A 192 4.04 0.06 -1.14
N GLU A 193 2.72 -0.08 -1.01
CA GLU A 193 1.77 0.19 -2.10
C GLU A 193 1.69 1.68 -2.41
N ASP A 194 1.63 2.53 -1.39
CA ASP A 194 1.61 3.98 -1.56
C ASP A 194 2.91 4.48 -2.23
N THR A 195 4.06 3.95 -1.82
CA THR A 195 5.34 4.23 -2.47
C THR A 195 5.35 3.80 -3.94
N ALA A 196 4.83 2.60 -4.24
CA ALA A 196 4.76 2.11 -5.61
C ALA A 196 3.80 2.96 -6.47
N LEU A 197 2.66 3.36 -5.90
CA LEU A 197 1.68 4.21 -6.55
C LEU A 197 2.27 5.57 -6.92
N ARG A 198 2.99 6.22 -5.99
CA ARG A 198 3.70 7.47 -6.26
C ARG A 198 4.69 7.33 -7.41
N ALA A 199 5.55 6.32 -7.36
CA ALA A 199 6.55 6.09 -8.39
C ALA A 199 5.93 5.83 -9.78
N ALA A 200 4.83 5.07 -9.84
CA ALA A 200 4.12 4.82 -11.09
C ALA A 200 3.41 6.07 -11.62
N HIS A 201 2.86 6.91 -10.72
CA HIS A 201 2.17 8.13 -11.09
C HIS A 201 3.14 9.17 -11.70
N THR A 202 4.36 9.25 -11.18
CA THR A 202 5.37 10.23 -11.61
C THR A 202 6.32 9.74 -12.69
N GLU A 203 6.23 8.47 -13.12
CA GLU A 203 7.15 7.85 -14.07
C GLU A 203 7.28 8.63 -15.39
N ARG A 204 6.20 9.30 -15.81
CA ARG A 204 6.12 10.04 -17.09
C ARG A 204 6.29 11.54 -16.95
N ALA A 205 6.59 12.06 -15.76
CA ALA A 205 6.78 13.50 -15.57
C ALA A 205 7.99 14.00 -16.37
N GLU A 206 7.80 15.06 -17.15
CA GLU A 206 8.83 15.61 -18.04
C GLU A 206 9.74 16.61 -17.32
N SER A 207 9.32 17.09 -16.14
CA SER A 207 10.06 18.03 -15.30
C SER A 207 9.81 17.79 -13.81
N ALA A 208 10.72 18.27 -12.96
CA ALA A 208 10.53 18.19 -11.50
C ALA A 208 9.30 18.99 -11.02
N ALA A 209 8.95 20.08 -11.72
CA ALA A 209 7.75 20.86 -11.44
C ALA A 209 6.47 20.08 -11.75
N GLU A 210 6.45 19.33 -12.86
CA GLU A 210 5.35 18.44 -13.18
C GLU A 210 5.25 17.27 -12.19
N GLU A 211 6.38 16.64 -11.88
CA GLU A 211 6.46 15.54 -10.90
C GLU A 211 5.89 15.98 -9.55
N LEU A 212 6.27 17.16 -9.05
CA LEU A 212 5.76 17.69 -7.79
C LEU A 212 4.24 17.96 -7.83
N ARG A 213 3.74 18.49 -8.96
CA ARG A 213 2.30 18.73 -9.17
C ARG A 213 1.51 17.42 -9.19
N GLN A 214 2.02 16.39 -9.86
CA GLN A 214 1.42 15.06 -9.90
C GLN A 214 1.39 14.43 -8.49
N LEU A 215 2.47 14.56 -7.71
CA LEU A 215 2.49 14.13 -6.30
C LEU A 215 1.44 14.86 -5.45
N ILE A 216 1.31 16.18 -5.62
CA ILE A 216 0.27 16.97 -4.94
C ILE A 216 -1.12 16.46 -5.31
N ALA A 217 -1.40 16.29 -6.60
CA ALA A 217 -2.70 15.80 -7.09
C ALA A 217 -3.03 14.41 -6.54
N LEU A 218 -2.03 13.53 -6.47
CA LEU A 218 -2.18 12.18 -5.91
C LEU A 218 -2.52 12.21 -4.42
N GLN A 219 -1.91 13.13 -3.66
CA GLN A 219 -2.18 13.32 -2.24
C GLN A 219 -3.48 14.10 -1.95
N THR A 220 -4.10 14.77 -2.92
CA THR A 220 -5.36 15.47 -2.73
C THR A 220 -6.55 14.49 -2.69
N PRO A 221 -7.40 14.46 -1.63
CA PRO A 221 -8.53 13.52 -1.49
C PRO A 221 -9.75 13.81 -2.40
N ARG A 222 -9.56 13.86 -3.74
CA ARG A 222 -10.63 14.16 -4.71
C ARG A 222 -11.57 12.98 -4.98
N THR A 223 -11.07 11.75 -4.89
CA THR A 223 -11.84 10.53 -5.17
C THR A 223 -12.20 9.77 -3.90
N ALA A 224 -13.26 8.96 -3.95
CA ALA A 224 -13.62 8.07 -2.85
C ALA A 224 -12.48 7.09 -2.49
N GLN A 225 -11.69 6.67 -3.49
CA GLN A 225 -10.50 5.84 -3.31
C GLN A 225 -9.45 6.55 -2.44
N GLN A 226 -9.06 7.77 -2.82
CA GLN A 226 -8.07 8.56 -2.09
C GLN A 226 -8.57 8.91 -0.68
N ARG A 227 -9.85 9.24 -0.52
CA ARG A 227 -10.45 9.50 0.80
C ARG A 227 -10.33 8.26 1.71
N ARG A 228 -10.64 7.06 1.21
CA ARG A 228 -10.46 5.82 1.96
C ARG A 228 -8.99 5.55 2.33
N GLN A 229 -8.06 5.80 1.41
CA GLN A 229 -6.62 5.65 1.69
C GLN A 229 -6.18 6.59 2.82
N TRP A 230 -6.62 7.85 2.80
CA TRP A 230 -6.30 8.78 3.87
C TRP A 230 -6.91 8.42 5.22
N LEU A 231 -8.11 7.85 5.27
CA LEU A 231 -8.69 7.36 6.53
C LEU A 231 -7.80 6.29 7.18
N VAL A 232 -7.21 5.40 6.38
CA VAL A 232 -6.22 4.42 6.88
C VAL A 232 -4.99 5.11 7.45
N TRP A 233 -4.50 6.17 6.80
CA TRP A 233 -3.37 6.96 7.31
C TRP A 233 -3.69 7.69 8.62
N LEU A 234 -4.88 8.30 8.75
CA LEU A 234 -5.31 8.96 9.99
C LEU A 234 -5.37 7.99 11.16
N ASP A 235 -5.99 6.82 10.95
CA ASP A 235 -6.03 5.75 11.94
C ASP A 235 -4.63 5.28 12.32
N LEU A 236 -3.75 5.16 11.32
CA LEU A 236 -2.37 4.76 11.52
C LEU A 236 -1.59 5.79 12.36
N TRP A 237 -1.73 7.09 12.09
CA TRP A 237 -1.04 8.12 12.86
C TRP A 237 -1.48 8.13 14.31
N ALA A 238 -2.78 7.98 14.54
CA ALA A 238 -3.33 7.86 15.89
C ALA A 238 -2.75 6.64 16.63
N GLU A 239 -2.62 5.50 15.96
CA GLU A 239 -2.00 4.31 16.53
C GLU A 239 -0.48 4.45 16.71
N ALA A 240 0.23 5.05 15.74
CA ALA A 240 1.66 5.30 15.78
C ALA A 240 2.07 6.16 16.98
N ALA A 241 1.22 7.12 17.35
CA ALA A 241 1.41 7.97 18.54
C ALA A 241 1.29 7.18 19.87
N ARG A 242 0.65 6.00 19.85
CA ARG A 242 0.40 5.17 21.04
C ARG A 242 1.24 3.89 21.09
N SER A 243 1.75 3.42 19.96
CA SER A 243 2.47 2.14 19.82
C SER A 243 3.88 2.36 19.28
N THR A 244 4.90 2.00 20.07
CA THR A 244 6.31 2.16 19.65
C THR A 244 6.65 1.36 18.38
N ALA A 245 6.07 0.18 18.19
CA ALA A 245 6.33 -0.65 17.01
C ALA A 245 5.79 -0.01 15.73
N VAL A 246 4.54 0.47 15.78
CA VAL A 246 3.89 1.17 14.67
C VAL A 246 4.54 2.54 14.44
N GLY A 247 4.88 3.24 15.52
CA GLY A 247 5.60 4.52 15.48
C GLY A 247 6.95 4.42 14.75
N ARG A 248 7.68 3.31 14.90
CA ARG A 248 8.93 3.09 14.15
C ARG A 248 8.69 2.96 12.65
N LEU A 249 7.67 2.21 12.23
CA LEU A 249 7.30 2.09 10.82
C LEU A 249 6.87 3.44 10.24
N HIS A 250 6.07 4.18 10.99
CA HIS A 250 5.65 5.52 10.63
C HIS A 250 6.85 6.45 10.38
N VAL A 251 7.84 6.46 11.29
CA VAL A 251 9.06 7.28 11.13
C VAL A 251 9.85 6.89 9.88
N GLU A 252 9.99 5.60 9.61
CA GLU A 252 10.70 5.08 8.44
C GLU A 252 10.01 5.50 7.14
N TYR A 253 8.69 5.30 7.06
CA TYR A 253 7.89 5.71 5.91
C TYR A 253 7.93 7.23 5.67
N TYR A 254 7.74 8.05 6.71
CA TYR A 254 7.79 9.50 6.55
C TYR A 254 9.17 10.02 6.14
N ARG A 255 10.24 9.36 6.59
CA ARG A 255 11.58 9.66 6.11
C ARG A 255 11.69 9.38 4.62
N GLN A 256 11.22 8.24 4.17
CA GLN A 256 11.22 7.88 2.76
C GLN A 256 10.39 8.88 1.93
N TRP A 257 9.17 9.19 2.37
CA TRP A 257 8.29 10.14 1.69
C TRP A 257 8.94 11.53 1.55
N ARG A 258 9.50 12.07 2.65
CA ARG A 258 10.22 13.35 2.62
C ARG A 258 11.46 13.30 1.74
N THR A 259 12.16 12.18 1.70
CA THR A 259 13.31 11.99 0.80
C THR A 259 12.86 12.06 -0.66
N THR A 260 11.78 11.37 -1.03
CA THR A 260 11.21 11.46 -2.38
C THR A 260 10.89 12.90 -2.76
N VAL A 261 10.20 13.67 -1.92
CA VAL A 261 9.91 15.08 -2.20
C VAL A 261 11.18 15.92 -2.28
N ALA A 262 12.13 15.74 -1.36
CA ALA A 262 13.41 16.47 -1.38
C ALA A 262 14.23 16.17 -2.64
N ASP A 263 14.20 14.93 -3.14
CA ASP A 263 14.86 14.53 -4.38
C ASP A 263 14.26 15.25 -5.59
N VAL A 264 12.92 15.39 -5.64
CA VAL A 264 12.22 16.20 -6.67
C VAL A 264 12.67 17.66 -6.59
N LEU A 265 12.70 18.24 -5.40
CA LEU A 265 13.13 19.62 -5.20
C LEU A 265 14.59 19.84 -5.64
N ARG A 266 15.51 18.94 -5.27
CA ARG A 266 16.92 18.99 -5.72
C ARG A 266 17.05 18.93 -7.24
N ARG A 267 16.29 18.05 -7.90
CA ARG A 267 16.25 18.00 -9.36
C ARG A 267 15.70 19.29 -9.97
N GLY A 268 14.64 19.86 -9.41
CA GLY A 268 14.06 21.10 -9.93
C GLY A 268 14.95 22.32 -9.75
N ILE A 269 15.71 22.38 -8.65
CA ILE A 269 16.76 23.41 -8.45
C ILE A 269 17.85 23.25 -9.52
N ALA A 270 18.34 22.02 -9.73
CA ALA A 270 19.36 21.74 -10.75
C ALA A 270 18.87 22.02 -12.19
N GLN A 271 17.58 21.85 -12.45
CA GLN A 271 16.93 22.19 -13.72
C GLN A 271 16.64 23.70 -13.88
N GLY A 272 16.82 24.50 -12.81
CA GLY A 272 16.48 25.92 -12.81
C GLY A 272 14.98 26.22 -12.80
N VAL A 273 14.12 25.22 -12.55
CA VAL A 273 12.66 25.42 -12.48
C VAL A 273 12.19 25.80 -11.07
N PHE A 274 13.02 25.54 -10.05
CA PHE A 274 12.81 26.01 -8.69
C PHE A 274 13.98 26.90 -8.27
N ARG A 275 13.68 27.91 -7.44
CA ARG A 275 14.72 28.75 -6.81
C ARG A 275 15.55 27.94 -5.81
N GLU A 276 16.75 28.43 -5.49
CA GLU A 276 17.60 27.82 -4.49
C GLU A 276 16.98 27.89 -3.08
N VAL A 277 16.72 26.73 -2.50
CA VAL A 277 16.16 26.53 -1.15
C VAL A 277 16.83 25.32 -0.50
N ASP A 278 16.68 25.18 0.82
CA ASP A 278 16.95 23.92 1.53
C ASP A 278 15.89 22.87 1.13
N PRO A 279 16.25 21.81 0.38
CA PRO A 279 15.30 20.81 -0.10
C PRO A 279 14.68 19.99 1.03
N GLU A 280 15.46 19.63 2.04
CA GLU A 280 15.02 18.83 3.18
C GLU A 280 14.02 19.60 4.04
N ALA A 281 14.34 20.85 4.36
CA ALA A 281 13.43 21.71 5.12
C ALA A 281 12.14 22.03 4.35
N SER A 282 12.25 22.24 3.03
CA SER A 282 11.08 22.52 2.18
C SER A 282 10.19 21.29 2.01
N ALA A 283 10.77 20.11 1.83
CA ALA A 283 10.02 18.84 1.81
C ALA A 283 9.29 18.59 3.13
N LEU A 284 9.93 18.88 4.27
CA LEU A 284 9.28 18.78 5.58
C LEU A 284 8.06 19.69 5.66
N ARG A 285 8.18 20.96 5.29
CA ARG A 285 7.07 21.92 5.31
C ARG A 285 5.94 21.51 4.39
N LEU A 286 6.24 21.15 3.15
CA LEU A 286 5.24 20.76 2.16
C LEU A 286 4.49 19.49 2.59
N THR A 287 5.21 18.45 3.03
CA THR A 287 4.56 17.21 3.49
C THR A 287 3.70 17.42 4.72
N ALA A 288 4.13 18.26 5.68
CA ALA A 288 3.31 18.62 6.83
C ALA A 288 2.05 19.43 6.44
N LEU A 289 2.16 20.32 5.46
CA LEU A 289 1.03 21.08 4.93
C LEU A 289 0.02 20.17 4.23
N ILE A 290 0.49 19.21 3.42
CA ILE A 290 -0.35 18.19 2.79
C ILE A 290 -1.15 17.42 3.84
N ASP A 291 -0.48 16.90 4.88
CA ASP A 291 -1.13 16.11 5.93
C ASP A 291 -2.18 16.92 6.70
N GLY A 292 -1.86 18.17 7.04
CA GLY A 292 -2.74 19.08 7.77
C GLY A 292 -3.99 19.44 6.96
N LEU A 293 -3.84 19.75 5.66
CA LEU A 293 -4.96 20.06 4.78
C LEU A 293 -5.81 18.82 4.48
N ALA A 294 -5.18 17.68 4.22
CA ALA A 294 -5.91 16.42 3.99
C ALA A 294 -6.78 16.05 5.20
N SER A 295 -6.26 16.25 6.43
CA SER A 295 -7.01 16.03 7.66
C SER A 295 -8.25 16.93 7.75
N GLN A 296 -8.15 18.20 7.34
CA GLN A 296 -9.29 19.14 7.30
C GLN A 296 -10.32 18.72 6.25
N VAL A 297 -9.89 18.29 5.05
CA VAL A 297 -10.76 17.81 3.97
C VAL A 297 -11.55 16.54 4.34
N LEU A 298 -11.02 15.75 5.27
CA LEU A 298 -11.64 14.51 5.73
C LEU A 298 -12.52 14.71 6.96
N ALA A 299 -12.33 15.78 7.71
CA ALA A 299 -13.15 16.10 8.86
C ALA A 299 -14.61 16.31 8.43
N THR A 300 -15.53 15.59 9.08
CA THR A 300 -16.96 15.62 8.78
C THR A 300 -17.68 16.61 9.71
N GLY A 301 -17.50 17.90 9.47
CA GLY A 301 -18.27 18.98 10.10
C GLY A 301 -19.39 19.50 9.19
N GLU A 302 -20.41 20.15 9.75
CA GLU A 302 -21.45 20.85 8.98
C GLU A 302 -20.85 22.11 8.31
N ASP A 303 -21.10 22.27 7.01
CA ASP A 303 -20.83 23.36 6.06
C ASP A 303 -19.63 24.33 6.29
N GLY A 304 -18.86 24.60 5.22
CA GLY A 304 -17.82 25.64 5.19
C GLY A 304 -16.39 25.19 5.53
N GLY A 305 -16.13 23.88 5.55
CA GLY A 305 -14.79 23.31 5.71
C GLY A 305 -13.94 23.35 4.43
N THR A 306 -12.65 23.05 4.56
CA THR A 306 -11.70 22.96 3.45
C THR A 306 -12.12 21.87 2.46
N SER A 307 -12.35 22.24 1.20
CA SER A 307 -12.59 21.26 0.13
C SER A 307 -11.31 20.66 -0.41
N ALA A 308 -11.42 19.56 -1.16
CA ALA A 308 -10.28 18.96 -1.85
C ALA A 308 -9.64 19.94 -2.88
N GLU A 309 -10.45 20.80 -3.50
CA GLU A 309 -9.95 21.82 -4.42
C GLU A 309 -9.24 22.95 -3.66
N ASP A 310 -9.79 23.42 -2.54
CA ASP A 310 -9.10 24.41 -1.69
C ASP A 310 -7.73 23.91 -1.23
N MET A 311 -7.64 22.62 -0.85
CA MET A 311 -6.37 21.99 -0.51
C MET A 311 -5.40 22.00 -1.70
N TYR A 312 -5.85 21.60 -2.89
CA TYR A 312 -5.00 21.55 -4.07
C TYR A 312 -4.48 22.94 -4.44
N ASP A 313 -5.36 23.93 -4.48
CA ASP A 313 -5.02 25.32 -4.82
C ASP A 313 -4.08 25.92 -3.77
N ALA A 314 -4.31 25.67 -2.48
CA ALA A 314 -3.42 26.13 -1.41
C ALA A 314 -2.02 25.51 -1.51
N LEU A 315 -1.92 24.24 -1.90
CA LEU A 315 -0.63 23.57 -2.09
C LEU A 315 0.12 24.11 -3.31
N LEU A 316 -0.57 24.38 -4.42
CA LEU A 316 0.03 25.03 -5.59
C LEU A 316 0.48 26.45 -5.27
N ALA A 317 -0.35 27.24 -4.61
CA ALA A 317 0.01 28.60 -4.17
C ALA A 317 1.22 28.60 -3.22
N HIS A 318 1.32 27.60 -2.34
CA HIS A 318 2.50 27.41 -1.49
C HIS A 318 3.75 27.09 -2.32
N VAL A 319 3.67 26.16 -3.28
CA VAL A 319 4.77 25.85 -4.20
C VAL A 319 5.20 27.09 -4.99
N ASP A 320 4.26 27.84 -5.56
CA ASP A 320 4.57 29.05 -6.33
C ASP A 320 5.24 30.12 -5.45
N THR A 321 4.72 30.32 -4.23
CA THR A 321 5.26 31.33 -3.30
C THR A 321 6.66 30.96 -2.81
N GLU A 322 6.84 29.69 -2.45
CA GLU A 322 8.05 29.20 -1.78
C GLU A 322 9.11 28.69 -2.74
N LEU A 323 8.79 28.32 -3.99
CA LEU A 323 9.72 27.64 -4.90
C LEU A 323 9.88 28.32 -6.25
N ALA A 324 8.98 29.23 -6.66
CA ALA A 324 9.13 29.89 -7.97
C ALA A 324 10.41 30.73 -8.05
N VAL A 325 11.08 30.66 -9.20
CA VAL A 325 12.19 31.56 -9.54
C VAL A 325 11.60 32.96 -9.68
N ARG A 326 11.98 33.86 -8.77
CA ARG A 326 11.67 35.28 -8.94
C ARG A 326 12.80 35.89 -9.73
N ASP A 327 12.48 36.51 -10.86
CA ASP A 327 13.43 37.36 -11.56
C ASP A 327 13.85 38.47 -10.59
N ALA A 328 15.11 38.41 -10.15
CA ALA A 328 15.75 39.48 -9.42
C ALA A 328 16.12 40.60 -10.41
N ASP A 329 15.14 41.18 -11.11
CA ASP A 329 15.21 42.45 -11.85
C ASP A 329 13.83 42.80 -12.45
N GLY A 330 12.90 43.18 -11.57
CA GLY A 330 11.81 44.09 -11.91
C GLY A 330 12.13 45.46 -11.31
N PRO A 331 12.01 46.58 -12.04
CA PRO A 331 12.63 47.83 -11.66
C PRO A 331 12.14 48.31 -10.28
N ALA A 332 13.11 48.59 -9.42
CA ALA A 332 12.89 49.26 -8.14
C ALA A 332 12.25 50.63 -8.36
N ALA A 333 11.13 50.85 -7.67
CA ALA A 333 10.58 52.15 -7.25
C ALA A 333 10.32 53.22 -8.33
N GLU A 334 9.04 53.40 -8.67
CA GLU A 334 8.45 54.74 -8.71
C GLU A 334 7.50 54.90 -7.52
N THR A 335 8.06 55.35 -6.40
CA THR A 335 7.30 56.09 -5.40
C THR A 335 6.78 57.37 -6.04
N ALA A 336 5.56 57.32 -6.58
CA ALA A 336 4.84 58.51 -7.01
C ALA A 336 4.43 59.33 -5.78
N SER A 337 5.24 60.35 -5.51
CA SER A 337 5.00 61.41 -4.57
C SER A 337 4.01 62.43 -5.14
N ALA A 338 2.94 62.66 -4.37
CA ALA A 338 2.16 63.91 -4.21
C ALA A 338 1.15 64.31 -5.31
N PRO A 339 0.16 65.20 -5.04
CA PRO A 339 -0.12 65.95 -3.81
C PRO A 339 -1.60 65.93 -3.31
N GLY A 340 -1.82 66.10 -2.00
CA GLY A 340 -3.04 66.78 -1.50
C GLY A 340 -2.87 68.31 -1.60
N PRO A 341 -3.88 69.18 -1.41
CA PRO A 341 -5.10 68.96 -0.62
C PRO A 341 -6.40 69.56 -1.23
N ALA A 342 -7.56 69.23 -0.63
CA ALA A 342 -8.65 70.20 -0.51
C ALA A 342 -9.46 69.91 0.76
N ARG A 343 -9.35 70.84 1.70
CA ARG A 343 -10.18 70.97 2.89
C ARG A 343 -11.62 71.21 2.46
N ASN A 344 -12.59 70.55 3.08
CA ASN A 344 -13.86 71.23 3.33
C ASN A 344 -14.38 70.90 4.73
N SER A 345 -14.42 71.96 5.53
CA SER A 345 -14.94 72.02 6.88
C SER A 345 -16.47 72.13 6.80
N GLY A 346 -17.18 71.24 7.49
CA GLY A 346 -18.63 71.31 7.66
C GLY A 346 -19.00 70.78 9.03
N VAL A 347 -18.94 71.68 10.01
CA VAL A 347 -19.32 71.49 11.43
C VAL A 347 -20.83 71.34 11.57
N THR A 348 -21.28 70.43 12.45
CA THR A 348 -22.38 70.52 13.45
C THR A 348 -22.97 69.13 13.65
N GLY A 349 -23.19 68.56 14.84
CA GLY A 349 -22.98 68.94 16.23
C GLY A 349 -23.39 67.73 17.09
N ALA A 350 -22.70 67.53 18.21
CA ALA A 350 -23.20 66.69 19.31
C ALA A 350 -24.14 67.53 20.20
N PRO A 351 -24.97 66.93 21.06
CA PRO A 351 -24.43 66.58 22.37
C PRO A 351 -24.93 65.26 22.98
N ALA A 352 -24.27 64.93 24.08
CA ALA A 352 -24.39 63.79 24.96
C ALA A 352 -25.78 63.51 25.54
N GLY A 353 -25.99 62.24 25.93
CA GLY A 353 -27.05 61.79 26.82
C GLY A 353 -26.67 60.47 27.50
N THR A 354 -26.48 60.54 28.81
CA THR A 354 -26.17 59.50 29.80
C THR A 354 -27.35 58.57 30.17
N ALA A 355 -27.01 57.43 30.78
CA ALA A 355 -27.84 56.50 31.60
C ALA A 355 -28.89 55.67 30.82
N THR A 356 -29.05 54.36 31.03
CA THR A 356 -28.98 53.52 32.24
C THR A 356 -28.56 52.10 31.88
#